data_AF-A0A4S4BD15-F1
#
_entry.id   AF-A0A4S4BD15-F1
#
_cell.length_a   1.000
_cell.length_b   1.000
_cell.length_c   1.000
_cell.angle_alpha   90.00
_cell.angle_beta   90.00
_cell.angle_gamma   90.00
#
_symmetry.space_group_name_H-M   'P 1'
#
loop_
_entity.id
_entity.type
_entity.pdbx_description
1 polymer ?
#
loop_
_entity_poly.entity_id
_entity_poly.type
_entity_poly.pdbx_seq_one_letter_code
_entity_poly.pdbx_strand_id
1 'polypeptide(L)'
;MFPNVRLNDLFLITAPQHQRQGTYARLRDKHVDFLIVALPDFRPVCAIELDGASHDQPQQQYRDAVKDVAFRSAGLPLLRLRAEGNHTRQSVQKLLEGYVRQRTVA
;
A
#
# COMPACT_ATOMS: atom_id res chain seq x y z
N MET A 1 7.25 -11.51 2.41
CA MET A 1 7.13 -10.04 2.55
C MET A 1 8.17 -9.41 1.67
N PHE A 2 7.83 -8.34 0.98
CA PHE A 2 8.76 -7.59 0.12
C PHE A 2 8.88 -6.14 0.63
N PRO A 3 10.08 -5.63 0.90
CA PRO A 3 10.28 -4.24 1.29
C PRO A 3 10.36 -3.31 0.07
N ASN A 4 9.97 -2.05 0.25
CA ASN A 4 10.12 -0.94 -0.69
C ASN A 4 9.65 -1.27 -2.12
N VAL A 5 8.38 -1.61 -2.27
CA VAL A 5 7.80 -2.07 -3.55
C VAL A 5 7.23 -0.87 -4.32
N ARG A 6 7.58 -0.74 -5.60
CA ARG A 6 7.04 0.32 -6.48
C ARG A 6 5.56 0.10 -6.74
N LEU A 7 4.78 1.17 -6.76
CA LEU A 7 3.36 1.07 -7.10
C LEU A 7 3.12 0.60 -8.55
N ASN A 8 4.05 0.89 -9.46
CA ASN A 8 3.99 0.38 -10.84
C ASN A 8 4.24 -1.12 -10.97
N ASP A 9 4.91 -1.73 -9.99
CA ASP A 9 5.11 -3.18 -9.97
C ASP A 9 3.91 -3.89 -9.34
N LEU A 10 3.08 -3.16 -8.59
CA LEU A 10 1.92 -3.67 -7.88
C LEU A 10 0.60 -3.48 -8.63
N PHE A 11 0.47 -2.39 -9.40
CA PHE A 11 -0.79 -2.02 -10.04
C PHE A 11 -0.68 -1.93 -11.56
N LEU A 12 -1.64 -2.57 -12.24
CA LEU A 12 -1.86 -2.38 -13.66
C LEU A 12 -2.69 -1.11 -13.89
N ILE A 13 -2.20 -0.22 -14.76
CA ILE A 13 -2.93 0.98 -15.14
C ILE A 13 -3.95 0.65 -16.24
N THR A 14 -5.24 0.75 -15.89
CA THR A 14 -6.39 0.52 -16.79
C THR A 14 -6.98 1.81 -17.37
N ALA A 15 -6.37 2.96 -17.09
CA ALA A 15 -6.83 4.26 -17.61
C ALA A 15 -6.80 4.33 -19.15
N PRO A 16 -7.71 5.10 -19.79
CA PRO A 16 -7.70 5.32 -21.23
C PRO A 16 -6.36 5.88 -21.72
N GLN A 17 -6.03 5.62 -23.00
CA GLN A 17 -4.72 5.96 -23.57
C GLN A 17 -4.31 7.43 -23.36
N HIS A 18 -5.24 8.37 -23.53
CA HIS A 18 -4.99 9.80 -23.35
C HIS A 18 -4.69 10.21 -21.89
N GLN A 19 -5.05 9.39 -20.89
CA GLN A 19 -4.76 9.63 -19.46
C GLN A 19 -3.64 8.74 -18.93
N ARG A 20 -3.30 7.66 -19.65
CA ARG A 20 -2.39 6.61 -19.18
C ARG A 20 -1.03 7.15 -18.77
N GLN A 21 -0.45 8.08 -19.54
CA GLN A 21 0.84 8.69 -19.22
C GLN A 21 0.79 9.54 -17.93
N GLY A 22 -0.28 10.30 -17.73
CA GLY A 22 -0.48 11.10 -16.53
C GLY A 22 -0.64 10.23 -15.28
N THR A 23 -1.43 9.16 -15.38
CA THR A 23 -1.59 8.18 -14.30
C THR A 23 -0.27 7.47 -13.98
N TYR A 24 0.48 7.06 -15.01
CA TYR A 24 1.80 6.46 -14.84
C TYR A 24 2.77 7.41 -14.12
N ALA A 25 2.82 8.68 -14.52
CA ALA A 25 3.66 9.68 -13.87
C ALA A 25 3.30 9.90 -12.39
N ARG A 26 2.01 9.79 -12.04
CA ARG A 26 1.56 9.86 -10.65
C ARG A 26 2.01 8.66 -9.82
N LEU A 27 2.25 7.49 -10.41
CA LEU A 27 2.61 6.26 -9.68
C LEU A 27 4.12 5.94 -9.72
N ARG A 28 4.84 6.31 -10.78
CA ARG A 28 6.20 5.82 -11.07
C ARG A 28 7.24 6.01 -9.97
N ASP A 29 7.16 7.12 -9.24
CA ASP A 29 8.15 7.48 -8.21
C ASP A 29 7.65 7.15 -6.79
N LYS A 30 6.52 6.42 -6.69
CA LYS A 30 5.88 6.06 -5.43
C LYS A 30 6.12 4.59 -5.11
N HIS A 31 6.33 4.33 -3.82
CA HIS A 31 6.56 3.02 -3.26
C HIS A 31 5.68 2.81 -2.03
N VAL A 32 5.52 1.56 -1.65
CA VAL A 32 5.05 1.16 -0.33
C VAL A 32 6.17 0.49 0.45
N ASP A 33 6.25 0.74 1.76
CA ASP A 33 7.36 0.28 2.59
C ASP A 33 7.40 -1.25 2.68
N PHE A 34 6.24 -1.89 2.83
CA PHE A 34 6.16 -3.35 2.84
C PHE A 34 4.93 -3.86 2.09
N LEU A 35 5.12 -4.92 1.30
CA LEU A 35 4.05 -5.72 0.74
C LEU A 35 3.97 -7.07 1.45
N ILE A 36 2.81 -7.36 2.02
CA ILE A 36 2.48 -8.67 2.57
C ILE A 36 1.83 -9.50 1.50
N VAL A 37 2.32 -10.73 1.35
CA VAL A 37 1.88 -11.68 0.34
C VAL A 37 1.53 -13.00 0.99
N ALA A 38 0.55 -13.69 0.43
CA ALA A 38 0.29 -15.09 0.74
C ALA A 38 1.32 -15.97 0.01
N LEU A 39 1.64 -17.11 0.60
CA LEU A 39 2.43 -18.15 -0.03
C LEU A 39 1.50 -19.33 -0.41
N PRO A 40 1.83 -20.09 -1.47
CA PRO A 40 3.08 -20.05 -2.23
C PRO A 40 3.09 -19.12 -3.45
N ASP A 41 1.94 -18.58 -3.85
CA ASP A 41 1.75 -17.85 -5.11
C ASP A 41 2.17 -16.37 -5.06
N PHE A 42 2.67 -15.89 -3.92
CA PHE A 42 3.03 -14.50 -3.68
C PHE A 42 1.89 -13.51 -3.92
N ARG A 43 0.63 -13.94 -3.76
CA ARG A 43 -0.53 -13.06 -3.96
C ARG A 43 -0.55 -11.92 -2.93
N PRO A 44 -0.65 -10.64 -3.35
CA PRO A 44 -0.77 -9.50 -2.45
C PRO A 44 -1.99 -9.58 -1.51
N VAL A 45 -1.74 -9.49 -0.21
CA VAL A 45 -2.77 -9.53 0.84
C VAL A 45 -3.07 -8.13 1.37
N CYS A 46 -2.02 -7.40 1.76
CA CYS A 46 -2.09 -6.00 2.17
C CYS A 46 -0.71 -5.36 1.99
N ALA A 47 -0.68 -4.03 1.96
CA ALA A 47 0.57 -3.28 2.04
C ALA A 47 0.62 -2.42 3.31
N ILE A 48 1.81 -2.05 3.74
CA ILE A 48 2.09 -1.33 4.97
C ILE A 48 2.97 -0.12 4.67
N GLU A 49 2.59 1.03 5.20
CA GLU A 49 3.38 2.27 5.25
C GLU A 49 3.74 2.59 6.70
N LEU A 50 4.95 3.10 6.90
CA LEU A 50 5.44 3.61 8.16
C LEU A 50 5.40 5.15 8.14
N ASP A 51 4.40 5.71 8.81
CA ASP A 51 4.21 7.16 8.89
C ASP A 51 5.01 7.73 10.06
N GLY A 52 5.95 8.64 9.77
CA GLY A 52 6.58 9.47 10.81
C GLY A 52 5.66 10.61 11.27
N ALA A 53 6.16 11.43 12.21
CA ALA A 53 5.63 12.73 12.58
C ALA A 53 5.57 13.62 11.34
N SER A 54 4.44 13.55 10.65
CA SER A 54 4.16 14.29 9.44
C SER A 54 4.14 15.78 9.80
N HIS A 55 5.04 16.58 9.23
CA HIS A 55 4.80 18.02 9.13
C HIS A 55 3.62 18.19 8.15
N ASP A 56 2.53 18.81 8.59
CA ASP A 56 1.31 19.08 7.81
C ASP A 56 1.63 19.94 6.57
N GLN A 57 2.08 19.30 5.49
CA GLN A 57 2.34 19.95 4.21
C GLN A 57 1.34 19.46 3.15
N PRO A 58 0.80 20.37 2.32
CA PRO A 58 -0.10 20.02 1.21
C PRO A 58 0.47 18.96 0.26
N GLN A 59 1.79 18.89 0.11
CA GLN A 59 2.45 17.89 -0.73
C GLN A 59 2.31 16.47 -0.19
N GLN A 60 2.29 16.30 1.13
CA GLN A 60 2.11 15.00 1.77
C GLN A 60 0.66 14.52 1.57
N GLN A 61 -0.32 15.40 1.79
CA GLN A 61 -1.73 15.10 1.55
C GLN A 61 -2.00 14.65 0.10
N TYR A 62 -1.37 15.31 -0.87
CA TYR A 62 -1.48 14.89 -2.27
C TYR A 62 -0.90 13.50 -2.51
N ARG A 63 0.28 13.21 -1.94
CA ARG A 63 0.94 11.90 -2.09
C ARG A 63 0.09 10.79 -1.47
N ASP A 64 -0.46 11.03 -0.29
CA ASP A 64 -1.32 10.09 0.43
C ASP A 64 -2.62 9.83 -0.32
N ALA A 65 -3.26 10.88 -0.86
CA ALA A 65 -4.46 10.75 -1.68
C ALA A 65 -4.22 9.89 -2.93
N VAL A 66 -3.06 10.04 -3.60
CA VAL A 66 -2.71 9.19 -4.76
C VAL A 66 -2.58 7.73 -4.35
N LYS A 67 -1.92 7.44 -3.22
CA LYS A 67 -1.83 6.06 -2.70
C LYS A 67 -3.22 5.52 -2.36
N ASP A 68 -4.03 6.27 -1.61
CA ASP A 68 -5.38 5.85 -1.21
C ASP A 68 -6.27 5.52 -2.39
N VAL A 69 -6.24 6.35 -3.44
CA VAL A 69 -7.01 6.08 -4.66
C VAL A 69 -6.51 4.81 -5.35
N ALA A 70 -5.20 4.63 -5.52
CA ALA A 70 -4.65 3.45 -6.17
C ALA A 70 -5.00 2.15 -5.43
N PHE A 71 -4.74 2.08 -4.12
CA PHE A 71 -4.99 0.89 -3.30
C PHE A 71 -6.47 0.53 -3.23
N ARG A 72 -7.34 1.53 -3.01
CA ARG A 72 -8.80 1.34 -3.02
C ARG A 72 -9.31 0.86 -4.38
N SER A 73 -8.80 1.41 -5.48
CA SER A 73 -9.21 1.00 -6.84
C SER A 73 -8.81 -0.45 -7.16
N ALA A 74 -7.68 -0.91 -6.61
CA ALA A 74 -7.22 -2.29 -6.74
C ALA A 74 -7.84 -3.24 -5.68
N GLY A 75 -8.66 -2.71 -4.77
CA GLY A 75 -9.21 -3.46 -3.63
C GLY A 75 -8.14 -3.98 -2.65
N LEU A 76 -6.90 -3.53 -2.74
CA LEU A 76 -5.78 -3.98 -1.90
C LEU A 76 -5.73 -3.11 -0.62
N PRO A 77 -5.83 -3.69 0.58
CA PRO A 77 -5.72 -2.93 1.81
C PRO A 77 -4.36 -2.24 1.97
N LEU A 78 -4.40 -0.97 2.39
CA LEU A 78 -3.23 -0.19 2.78
C LEU A 78 -3.30 0.12 4.27
N LEU A 79 -2.39 -0.46 5.04
CA LEU A 79 -2.21 -0.21 6.46
C LEU A 79 -1.18 0.89 6.67
N ARG A 80 -1.49 1.85 7.55
CA ARG A 80 -0.53 2.87 7.99
C ARG A 80 -0.21 2.67 9.46
N LEU A 81 1.08 2.54 9.78
CA LEU A 81 1.57 2.40 11.14
C LEU A 81 2.45 3.60 11.48
N ARG A 82 2.22 4.22 12.63
CA ARG A 82 3.07 5.32 13.12
C ARG A 82 4.46 4.79 13.48
N ALA A 83 5.52 5.32 12.88
CA ALA A 83 6.89 4.89 13.15
C ALA A 83 7.30 5.10 14.62
N GLU A 84 6.79 6.15 15.27
CA GLU A 84 7.01 6.41 16.71
C GLU A 84 6.20 5.48 17.63
N GLY A 85 5.27 4.69 17.08
CA GLY A 85 4.40 3.82 17.86
C GLY A 85 5.15 2.64 18.49
N ASN A 86 4.75 2.25 19.70
CA ASN A 86 5.24 1.02 20.31
C ASN A 86 4.54 -0.20 19.69
N HIS A 87 5.09 -0.69 18.59
CA HIS A 87 4.59 -1.86 17.88
C HIS A 87 5.26 -3.13 18.38
N THR A 88 4.52 -3.94 19.13
CA THR A 88 4.99 -5.30 19.48
C THR A 88 4.64 -6.27 18.36
N ARG A 89 5.37 -7.39 18.28
CA ARG A 89 5.02 -8.47 17.35
C ARG A 89 3.56 -8.89 17.46
N GLN A 90 3.03 -8.98 18.68
CA GLN A 90 1.66 -9.41 18.95
C GLN A 90 0.63 -8.38 18.47
N SER A 91 0.88 -7.08 18.66
CA SER A 91 -0.04 -6.04 18.19
C SER A 91 -0.11 -6.00 16.68
N VAL A 92 1.04 -6.09 15.99
CA VAL A 92 1.10 -6.13 14.52
C VAL A 92 0.44 -7.41 14.00
N GLN A 93 0.69 -8.56 14.62
CA GLN A 93 0.06 -9.82 14.22
C GLN A 93 -1.47 -9.73 14.32
N LYS A 94 -2.00 -9.28 15.46
CA LYS A 94 -3.45 -9.13 15.68
C LYS A 94 -4.08 -8.19 14.66
N LEU A 95 -3.37 -7.13 14.29
CA LEU A 95 -3.82 -6.18 13.29
C LEU A 95 -3.83 -6.81 11.88
N LEU A 96 -2.79 -7.57 11.52
CA LEU A 96 -2.70 -8.25 10.22
C LEU A 96 -3.73 -9.38 10.07
N GLU A 97 -4.12 -10.06 11.15
CA GLU A 97 -5.14 -11.12 11.11
C GLU A 97 -6.45 -10.68 10.44
N GLY A 98 -6.85 -9.41 10.65
CA GLY A 98 -8.05 -8.84 10.02
C GLY A 98 -7.99 -8.80 8.50
N TYR A 99 -6.79 -8.60 7.93
CA TYR A 99 -6.58 -8.51 6.48
C TYR A 99 -6.31 -9.88 5.84
N VAL A 100 -5.60 -10.75 6.56
CA VAL A 100 -5.25 -12.09 6.05
C VAL A 100 -6.49 -12.97 5.96
N ARG A 101 -7.34 -13.02 7.01
CA ARG A 101 -8.54 -13.88 7.03
C ARG A 101 -9.58 -13.51 5.97
N GLN A 102 -9.67 -12.25 5.59
CA GLN A 102 -10.66 -11.77 4.61
C GLN A 102 -10.35 -12.20 3.16
N ARG A 103 -9.15 -12.72 2.90
CA ARG A 103 -8.68 -13.04 1.54
C ARG A 103 -8.23 -14.48 1.36
N THR A 104 -8.42 -15.37 2.35
CA THR A 104 -8.06 -16.80 2.28
C THR A 104 -9.16 -17.68 1.66
N VAL A 105 -10.22 -17.11 1.06
CA VAL A 105 -11.25 -17.91 0.40
C VAL A 105 -10.88 -18.17 -1.05
N ALA A 106 -10.61 -19.46 -1.32
CA ALA A 106 -10.53 -20.22 -2.59
C ALA A 106 -9.85 -19.55 -3.80
#